data_AF-A0A2N8P463-F1
#
_entry.id   AF-A0A2N8P463-F1
#
_cell.length_a   1.000
_cell.length_b   1.000
_cell.length_c   1.000
_cell.angle_alpha   90.00
_cell.angle_beta   90.00
_cell.angle_gamma   90.00
#
_symmetry.space_group_name_H-M   'P 1'
#
loop_
_entity.id
_entity.type
_entity.pdbx_description
1 polymer ?
#
loop_
_entity_poly.entity_id
_entity_poly.type
_entity_poly.pdbx_seq_one_letter_code
_entity_poly.pdbx_strand_id
1 'polypeptide(L)'
;METDTTVQAAALIRAVEDAYRPTAYRDDTPLPTVGSAAPVVQPGRPPMSQRATDASVVMLAAGAASVPIGASTALVLHVLGQVDPAVLAISGAAPVALLVALARVMTRARGVVEAAPATHHHHYAGPVQQDHSRVTTTTRGVIARTTNNGNGDARR
;
A
#
# COMPACT_ATOMS: atom_id res chain seq x y z
N MET A 1 -77.91 -5.03 -50.25
CA MET A 1 -76.62 -5.76 -50.17
C MET A 1 -75.42 -4.84 -50.43
N GLU A 2 -75.58 -3.71 -51.13
CA GLU A 2 -74.50 -2.75 -51.44
C GLU A 2 -74.15 -1.76 -50.30
N THR A 3 -75.04 -1.60 -49.32
CA THR A 3 -74.80 -0.73 -48.17
C THR A 3 -73.88 -1.36 -47.13
N ASP A 4 -73.97 -2.68 -46.92
CA ASP A 4 -73.11 -3.40 -45.97
C ASP A 4 -71.64 -3.40 -46.40
N THR A 5 -71.36 -3.47 -47.70
CA THR A 5 -70.00 -3.46 -48.22
C THR A 5 -69.32 -2.10 -47.99
N THR A 6 -70.05 -0.99 -48.12
CA THR A 6 -69.51 0.35 -47.85
C THR A 6 -69.20 0.58 -46.36
N VAL A 7 -70.03 0.04 -45.47
CA VAL A 7 -69.82 0.12 -44.01
C VAL A 7 -68.62 -0.72 -43.58
N GLN A 8 -68.48 -1.92 -44.15
CA GLN A 8 -67.32 -2.78 -43.90
C GLN A 8 -66.02 -2.15 -44.44
N ALA A 9 -66.05 -1.51 -45.61
CA ALA A 9 -64.90 -0.82 -46.17
C ALA A 9 -64.45 0.34 -45.28
N ALA A 10 -65.38 1.16 -44.78
CA ALA A 10 -65.07 2.26 -43.87
C ALA A 10 -64.49 1.78 -42.52
N ALA A 11 -65.01 0.67 -41.99
CA ALA A 11 -64.51 0.06 -40.76
C ALA A 11 -63.08 -0.48 -40.93
N LEU A 12 -62.78 -1.09 -42.08
CA LEU A 12 -61.44 -1.59 -42.40
C LEU A 12 -60.43 -0.45 -42.50
N ILE A 13 -60.78 0.63 -43.21
CA ILE A 13 -59.91 1.82 -43.35
C ILE A 13 -59.58 2.39 -41.97
N ARG A 14 -60.58 2.53 -41.09
CA ARG A 14 -60.36 3.03 -39.73
C ARG A 14 -59.49 2.11 -38.87
N ALA A 15 -59.68 0.79 -38.99
CA ALA A 15 -58.86 -0.19 -38.26
C ALA A 15 -57.40 -0.17 -38.74
N VAL A 16 -57.18 0.03 -40.04
CA VAL A 16 -55.85 0.17 -40.62
C VAL A 16 -55.18 1.46 -40.15
N GLU A 17 -55.90 2.59 -40.18
CA GLU A 17 -55.40 3.89 -39.70
C GLU A 17 -54.97 3.83 -38.23
N ASP A 18 -55.75 3.16 -37.39
CA ASP A 18 -55.45 3.02 -35.96
C ASP A 18 -54.31 2.03 -35.70
N ALA A 19 -54.17 1.00 -36.55
CA ALA A 19 -53.04 0.07 -36.51
C ALA A 19 -51.71 0.70 -36.94
N TYR A 20 -51.74 1.66 -37.88
CA TYR A 20 -50.57 2.43 -38.31
C TYR A 20 -50.29 3.65 -37.44
N ARG A 21 -51.12 3.91 -36.43
CA ARG A 21 -50.88 4.97 -35.46
C ARG A 21 -49.67 4.61 -34.58
N PRO A 22 -48.60 5.41 -34.57
CA PRO A 22 -47.44 5.13 -33.72
C PRO A 22 -47.84 5.19 -32.25
N THR A 23 -47.79 4.04 -31.56
CA THR A 23 -48.10 3.93 -30.12
C THR A 23 -46.89 4.20 -29.23
N ALA A 24 -45.70 4.28 -29.82
CA ALA A 24 -44.46 4.59 -29.14
C ALA A 24 -43.65 5.59 -29.96
N TYR A 25 -43.24 6.67 -29.32
CA TYR A 25 -42.22 7.58 -29.83
C TYR A 25 -40.89 7.21 -29.19
N ARG A 26 -39.90 6.85 -30.00
CA ARG A 26 -38.52 6.68 -29.55
C ARG A 26 -37.73 7.90 -30.01
N ASP A 27 -37.19 8.62 -29.05
CA ASP A 27 -36.27 9.72 -29.33
C ASP A 27 -34.88 9.12 -29.63
N ASP A 28 -34.45 9.21 -30.88
CA ASP A 28 -33.13 8.78 -31.33
C ASP A 28 -32.12 9.94 -31.34
N THR A 29 -32.48 11.12 -30.80
CA THR A 29 -31.51 12.21 -30.67
C THR A 29 -30.34 11.77 -29.80
N PRO A 30 -29.10 12.09 -30.19
CA PRO A 30 -27.93 11.71 -29.42
C PRO A 30 -28.01 12.38 -28.05
N LEU A 31 -28.03 11.55 -27.00
CA LEU A 31 -28.02 12.03 -25.63
C LEU A 31 -26.75 12.86 -25.39
N PRO A 32 -26.85 14.03 -24.75
CA PRO A 32 -25.67 14.82 -24.41
C PRO A 32 -24.77 14.03 -23.44
N THR A 33 -23.46 14.13 -23.62
CA THR A 33 -22.46 13.46 -22.76
C THR A 33 -22.60 13.83 -21.28
N VAL A 34 -23.11 15.03 -21.02
CA VAL A 34 -23.38 15.55 -19.67
C VAL A 34 -24.81 16.09 -19.64
N GLY A 35 -25.65 15.52 -18.77
CA GLY A 35 -27.00 16.03 -18.53
C GLY A 35 -26.99 17.27 -17.62
N SER A 36 -28.02 18.09 -17.70
CA SER A 36 -28.24 19.23 -16.79
C SER A 36 -28.73 18.82 -15.40
N ALA A 37 -28.92 17.52 -15.16
CA ALA A 37 -29.29 17.00 -13.85
C ALA A 37 -28.17 17.28 -12.84
N ALA A 38 -28.52 17.91 -11.72
CA ALA A 38 -27.57 18.15 -10.65
C ALA A 38 -26.97 16.82 -10.15
N PRO A 39 -25.67 16.78 -9.78
CA PRO A 39 -25.07 15.59 -9.19
C PRO A 39 -25.86 15.14 -7.97
N VAL A 40 -26.51 13.99 -8.06
CA VAL A 40 -27.18 13.37 -6.92
C VAL A 40 -26.09 12.83 -5.99
N VAL A 41 -26.21 13.12 -4.69
CA VAL A 41 -25.31 12.57 -3.67
C VAL A 41 -25.44 11.06 -3.70
N GLN A 42 -24.47 10.39 -4.31
CA GLN A 42 -24.38 8.95 -4.27
C GLN A 42 -24.01 8.56 -2.84
N PRO A 43 -24.72 7.60 -2.21
CA PRO A 43 -24.24 6.93 -1.02
C PRO A 43 -22.91 6.25 -1.37
N GLY A 44 -21.81 6.96 -1.13
CA GLY A 44 -20.48 6.49 -1.47
C GLY A 44 -20.08 5.32 -0.58
N ARG A 45 -19.32 4.38 -1.14
CA ARG A 45 -18.57 3.44 -0.31
C ARG A 45 -17.70 4.27 0.66
N PRO A 46 -17.69 3.97 1.96
CA PRO A 46 -16.83 4.69 2.89
C PRO A 46 -15.37 4.65 2.41
N PRO A 47 -14.58 5.70 2.67
CA PRO A 47 -13.18 5.73 2.33
C PRO A 47 -12.51 4.42 2.78
N MET A 48 -11.81 3.78 1.86
CA MET A 48 -11.07 2.55 2.15
C MET A 48 -10.18 2.79 3.37
N SER A 49 -10.22 1.87 4.34
CA SER A 49 -9.46 2.05 5.57
C SER A 49 -7.97 2.15 5.24
N GLN A 50 -7.25 3.05 5.93
CA GLN A 50 -5.81 3.25 5.67
C GLN A 50 -5.03 1.94 5.75
N ARG A 51 -5.35 1.07 6.71
CA ARG A 51 -4.74 -0.26 6.83
C ARG A 51 -4.96 -1.14 5.60
N ALA A 52 -6.14 -1.09 4.99
CA ALA A 52 -6.40 -1.86 3.78
C ALA A 52 -5.64 -1.29 2.57
N THR A 53 -5.49 0.03 2.49
CA THR A 53 -4.67 0.70 1.48
C THR A 53 -3.21 0.31 1.64
N ASP A 54 -2.67 0.39 2.86
CA ASP A 54 -1.28 0.03 3.17
C ASP A 54 -1.02 -1.44 2.84
N ALA A 55 -1.92 -2.34 3.22
CA ALA A 55 -1.80 -3.77 2.88
C ALA A 55 -1.75 -4.00 1.36
N SER A 56 -2.59 -3.29 0.60
CA SER A 56 -2.62 -3.40 -0.87
C SER A 56 -1.31 -2.91 -1.50
N VAL A 57 -0.76 -1.81 -0.97
CA VAL A 57 0.53 -1.27 -1.40
C VAL A 57 1.67 -2.24 -1.07
N VAL A 58 1.65 -2.85 0.11
CA VAL A 58 2.65 -3.86 0.50
C VAL A 58 2.57 -5.09 -0.42
N MET A 59 1.38 -5.59 -0.73
CA MET A 59 1.22 -6.71 -1.65
C MET A 59 1.69 -6.36 -3.07
N LEU A 60 1.38 -5.15 -3.55
CA LEU A 60 1.85 -4.68 -4.85
C LEU A 60 3.38 -4.56 -4.88
N ALA A 61 3.97 -3.95 -3.84
CA ALA A 61 5.41 -3.79 -3.72
C ALA A 61 6.12 -5.15 -3.65
N ALA A 62 5.56 -6.11 -2.91
CA ALA A 62 6.08 -7.48 -2.84
C ALA A 62 6.05 -8.16 -4.21
N GLY A 63 4.94 -8.02 -4.95
CA GLY A 63 4.83 -8.52 -6.33
C GLY A 63 5.87 -7.90 -7.25
N ALA A 64 5.99 -6.57 -7.27
CA ALA A 64 6.97 -5.86 -8.10
C ALA A 64 8.41 -6.23 -7.74
N ALA A 65 8.72 -6.43 -6.46
CA ALA A 65 10.05 -6.85 -6.01
C ALA A 65 10.43 -8.26 -6.47
N SER A 66 9.45 -9.14 -6.73
CA SER A 66 9.71 -10.51 -7.20
C SER A 66 10.09 -10.59 -8.69
N VAL A 67 9.63 -9.63 -9.49
CA VAL A 67 9.87 -9.58 -10.96
C VAL A 67 11.35 -9.62 -11.34
N PRO A 68 12.26 -8.77 -10.81
CA PRO A 68 13.67 -8.80 -11.19
C PRO A 68 14.36 -10.13 -10.82
N ILE A 69 13.92 -10.78 -9.75
CA ILE A 69 14.46 -12.08 -9.32
C ILE A 69 14.07 -13.17 -10.32
N GLY A 70 12.80 -13.22 -10.72
CA GLY A 70 12.33 -14.15 -11.75
C GLY A 70 12.98 -13.89 -13.11
N ALA A 71 13.03 -12.62 -13.53
CA ALA A 71 13.62 -12.22 -14.80
C ALA A 71 15.13 -12.52 -14.88
N SER A 72 15.89 -12.24 -13.81
CA SER A 72 17.32 -12.59 -13.76
C SER A 72 17.55 -14.09 -13.82
N THR A 73 16.75 -14.89 -13.09
CA THR A 73 16.83 -16.35 -13.13
C THR A 73 16.53 -16.89 -14.53
N ALA A 74 15.46 -16.40 -15.16
CA ALA A 74 15.10 -16.80 -16.52
C ALA A 74 16.18 -16.41 -17.54
N LEU A 75 16.76 -15.21 -17.41
CA LEU A 75 17.83 -14.74 -18.29
C LEU A 75 19.09 -15.59 -18.14
N VAL A 76 19.48 -15.93 -16.92
CA VAL A 76 20.62 -16.83 -16.66
C VAL A 76 20.39 -18.17 -17.35
N LEU A 77 19.23 -18.82 -17.12
CA LEU A 77 18.92 -20.10 -17.76
C LEU A 77 18.89 -20.01 -19.29
N HIS A 78 18.37 -18.90 -19.83
CA HIS A 78 18.37 -18.65 -21.27
C HIS A 78 19.78 -18.55 -21.84
N VAL A 79 20.67 -17.82 -21.18
CA VAL A 79 22.08 -17.69 -21.58
C VAL A 79 22.82 -19.02 -21.46
N LEU A 80 22.56 -19.81 -20.41
CA LEU A 80 23.14 -21.15 -20.26
C LEU A 80 22.77 -22.09 -21.41
N GLY A 81 21.55 -21.98 -21.96
CA GLY A 81 21.12 -22.77 -23.11
C GLY A 81 21.73 -22.35 -24.45
N GLN A 82 22.48 -21.23 -24.50
CA GLN A 82 23.00 -20.63 -25.72
C GLN A 82 24.54 -20.62 -25.80
N VAL A 83 25.25 -20.98 -24.72
CA VAL A 83 26.70 -20.76 -24.59
C VAL A 83 27.47 -22.07 -24.36
N ASP A 84 28.66 -22.16 -24.95
CA ASP A 84 29.64 -23.23 -24.74
C ASP A 84 30.03 -23.33 -23.25
N PRO A 85 29.85 -24.49 -22.58
CA PRO A 85 29.96 -24.64 -21.12
C PRO A 85 31.29 -24.17 -20.52
N ALA A 86 32.39 -24.16 -21.29
CA ALA A 86 33.69 -23.72 -20.82
C ALA A 86 33.77 -22.19 -20.56
N VAL A 87 33.13 -21.38 -21.42
CA VAL A 87 33.14 -19.91 -21.28
C VAL A 87 32.24 -19.49 -20.12
N LEU A 88 31.15 -20.21 -19.92
CA LEU A 88 30.15 -19.91 -18.89
C LEU A 88 30.62 -20.26 -17.47
N ALA A 89 31.43 -21.32 -17.32
CA ALA A 89 32.06 -21.64 -16.04
C ALA A 89 33.01 -20.51 -15.56
N ILE A 90 33.71 -19.86 -16.49
CA ILE A 90 34.67 -18.79 -16.19
C ILE A 90 33.94 -17.46 -15.97
N SER A 91 32.96 -17.13 -16.81
CA SER A 91 32.21 -15.87 -16.69
C SER A 91 31.15 -15.90 -15.58
N GLY A 92 30.62 -17.07 -15.23
CA GLY A 92 29.55 -17.23 -14.22
C GLY A 92 30.03 -17.10 -12.78
N ALA A 93 31.31 -17.38 -12.49
CA ALA A 93 31.87 -17.24 -11.15
C ALA A 93 32.00 -15.77 -10.70
N ALA A 94 32.29 -14.86 -11.65
CA ALA A 94 32.49 -13.45 -11.37
C ALA A 94 31.25 -12.72 -10.80
N PRO A 95 30.04 -12.83 -11.38
CA PRO A 95 28.84 -12.20 -10.83
C PRO A 95 28.38 -12.85 -9.52
N VAL A 96 28.57 -14.16 -9.35
CA VAL A 96 28.22 -14.85 -8.10
C VAL A 96 29.11 -14.37 -6.94
N ALA A 97 30.40 -14.21 -7.17
CA ALA A 97 31.33 -13.67 -6.17
C ALA A 97 30.95 -12.23 -5.76
N LEU A 98 30.51 -11.41 -6.70
CA LEU A 98 30.06 -10.04 -6.44
C LEU A 98 28.76 -10.01 -5.61
N LEU A 99 27.80 -10.89 -5.91
CA LEU A 99 26.57 -11.03 -5.12
C LEU A 99 26.85 -11.51 -3.69
N VAL A 100 27.76 -12.47 -3.51
CA VAL A 100 28.18 -12.94 -2.18
C VAL A 100 28.89 -11.82 -1.41
N ALA A 101 29.75 -11.03 -2.06
CA ALA A 101 30.39 -9.89 -1.45
C ALA A 101 29.36 -8.84 -0.99
N LEU A 102 28.37 -8.53 -1.83
CA LEU A 102 27.30 -7.58 -1.49
C LEU A 102 26.42 -8.09 -0.33
N ALA A 103 26.06 -9.38 -0.33
CA ALA A 103 25.32 -10.00 0.77
C ALA A 103 26.10 -9.93 2.09
N ARG A 104 27.43 -10.10 2.03
CA ARG A 104 28.31 -9.97 3.20
C ARG A 104 28.38 -8.53 3.72
N VAL A 105 28.29 -7.53 2.85
CA VAL A 105 28.20 -6.11 3.25
C VAL A 105 26.85 -5.81 3.90
N MET A 106 25.75 -6.28 3.33
CA MET A 106 24.42 -6.06 3.90
C MET A 106 24.22 -6.73 5.26
N THR A 107 24.74 -7.94 5.45
CA THR A 107 24.69 -8.64 6.75
C THR A 107 25.52 -7.91 7.82
N ARG A 108 26.69 -7.36 7.44
CA ARG A 108 27.47 -6.50 8.35
C ARG A 108 26.76 -5.19 8.68
N ALA A 109 26.10 -4.56 7.72
CA ALA A 109 25.32 -3.34 7.95
C ALA A 109 24.15 -3.59 8.92
N ARG A 110 23.46 -4.73 8.82
CA ARG A 110 22.40 -5.11 9.77
C ARG A 110 22.92 -5.29 11.19
N GLY A 111 24.08 -5.93 11.37
CA GLY A 111 24.71 -6.05 12.68
C GLY A 111 25.11 -4.71 13.31
N VAL A 112 25.43 -3.70 12.50
CA VAL A 112 25.70 -2.33 12.97
C VAL A 112 24.41 -1.63 13.40
N VAL A 113 23.30 -1.85 12.68
CA VAL A 113 21.98 -1.29 13.05
C VAL A 113 21.43 -1.95 14.31
N GLU A 114 21.66 -3.26 14.49
CA GLU A 114 21.25 -4.00 15.69
C GLU A 114 22.12 -3.67 16.91
N ALA A 115 23.35 -3.21 16.70
CA ALA A 115 24.23 -2.67 17.74
C ALA A 115 23.90 -1.22 18.14
N ALA A 116 22.88 -0.59 17.53
CA ALA A 116 22.39 0.70 18.00
C ALA A 116 21.74 0.51 19.39
N PRO A 117 22.05 1.38 20.38
CA PRO A 117 21.50 1.23 21.72
C PRO A 117 19.97 1.29 21.66
N ALA A 118 19.32 0.27 22.21
CA ALA A 118 17.87 0.19 22.26
C ALA A 118 17.32 1.41 23.02
N THR A 119 16.56 2.25 22.32
CA THR A 119 15.84 3.38 22.92
C THR A 119 14.67 2.84 23.74
N HIS A 120 14.91 2.60 25.03
CA HIS A 120 13.89 2.18 25.97
C HIS A 120 13.00 3.37 26.36
N HIS A 121 11.80 3.44 25.76
CA HIS A 121 10.78 4.42 26.13
C HIS A 121 9.97 3.89 27.32
N HIS A 122 10.30 4.35 28.52
CA HIS A 122 9.54 4.03 29.72
C HIS A 122 8.33 4.97 29.85
N HIS A 123 7.13 4.44 29.63
CA HIS A 123 5.88 5.15 29.90
C HIS A 123 5.37 4.80 31.30
N TYR A 124 5.32 5.80 32.18
CA TYR A 124 4.77 5.65 33.53
C TYR A 124 3.40 6.31 33.60
N ALA A 125 2.38 5.56 34.03
CA ALA A 125 0.98 5.98 34.07
C ALA A 125 0.59 6.75 35.36
N GLY A 126 1.56 7.30 36.08
CA GLY A 126 1.34 8.03 37.34
C GLY A 126 2.26 9.25 37.47
N PRO A 127 1.97 10.16 38.41
CA PRO A 127 2.83 11.33 38.65
C PRO A 127 4.19 10.87 39.17
N VAL A 128 5.20 10.91 38.28
CA VAL A 128 6.59 10.58 38.61
C VAL A 128 7.26 11.83 39.17
N GLN A 129 7.57 11.84 40.46
CA GLN A 129 8.52 12.79 41.06
C GLN A 129 9.93 12.27 40.79
N GLN A 130 10.68 12.98 39.94
CA GLN A 130 12.08 12.65 39.66
C GLN A 130 12.96 13.42 40.65
N ASP A 131 13.39 12.75 41.72
CA ASP A 131 14.34 13.32 42.66
C ASP A 131 15.74 13.35 42.02
N HIS A 132 16.26 14.55 41.81
CA HIS A 132 17.56 14.80 41.19
C HIS A 132 18.70 14.95 42.22
N SER A 133 18.48 14.51 43.47
CA SER A 133 19.50 14.58 44.51
C SER A 133 20.71 13.68 44.19
N ARG A 134 21.80 14.30 43.75
CA ARG A 134 23.07 13.63 43.48
C ARG A 134 23.95 13.66 44.73
N VAL A 135 23.92 12.59 45.53
CA VAL A 135 24.84 12.41 46.67
C VAL A 135 26.17 11.86 46.14
N THR A 136 27.24 12.64 46.29
CA THR A 136 28.58 12.19 45.91
C THR A 136 29.34 11.82 47.18
N THR A 137 29.58 10.53 47.38
CA THR A 137 30.34 10.00 48.51
C THR A 137 31.79 9.81 48.11
N THR A 138 32.71 10.41 48.85
CA THR A 138 34.15 10.19 48.65
C THR A 138 34.73 9.50 49.87
N THR A 139 35.43 8.39 49.64
CA THR A 139 36.11 7.61 50.69
C THR A 139 37.61 7.66 50.42
N ARG A 140 38.37 8.26 51.34
CA ARG A 140 39.84 8.33 51.24
C ARG A 140 40.50 7.97 52.57
N GLY A 141 41.52 7.11 52.52
CA GLY A 141 42.45 6.81 53.62
C GLY A 141 42.35 5.40 54.23
N VAL A 142 43.44 4.95 54.87
CA VAL A 142 43.61 3.60 55.46
C VAL A 142 42.81 3.42 56.78
N ILE A 143 42.38 4.51 57.41
CA ILE A 143 41.29 4.53 58.39
C ILE A 143 40.16 5.31 57.73
N ALA A 144 39.11 4.61 57.31
CA ALA A 144 38.09 5.15 56.43
C ALA A 144 37.27 6.25 57.12
N ARG A 145 37.43 7.49 56.64
CA ARG A 145 36.49 8.58 56.94
C ARG A 145 35.64 8.81 55.69
N THR A 146 34.33 8.60 55.84
CA THR A 146 33.35 8.84 54.79
C THR A 146 32.77 10.24 54.96
N THR A 147 32.79 11.04 53.89
CA THR A 147 32.14 12.37 53.87
C THR A 147 31.14 12.40 52.73
N ASN A 148 29.88 12.66 53.09
CA ASN A 148 28.77 12.79 52.14
C ASN A 148 28.47 14.28 51.98
N ASN A 149 28.72 14.82 50.79
CA ASN A 149 28.36 16.19 50.45
C ASN A 149 27.06 16.14 49.65
N GLY A 150 25.94 16.43 50.31
CA GLY A 150 24.66 16.66 49.64
C GLY A 150 24.49 18.16 49.40
N ASN A 151 24.33 18.57 48.13
CA ASN A 151 23.85 19.93 47.84
C ASN A 151 22.32 19.94 48.02
N GLY A 152 21.88 20.01 49.28
CA GLY A 152 20.47 20.14 49.62
C GLY A 152 20.08 21.62 49.63
N ASP A 153 19.30 22.04 48.63
CA ASP A 153 18.70 23.36 48.58
C ASP A 153 17.61 23.43 49.68
N ALA A 154 17.99 23.93 50.86
CA ALA A 154 17.10 24.09 51.99
C ALA A 154 16.19 25.30 51.77
N ARG A 155 15.03 25.08 51.13
CA ARG A 155 13.94 26.07 51.11
C ARG A 155 12.79 25.60 51.99
N ARG A 156 12.55 26.36 53.07
CA ARG A 156 11.27 26.47 53.77
C ARG A 156 10.21 27.07 52.86
#